data_AF-W5T2X9-F1
#
_entry.id   AF-W5T2X9-F1
#
_cell.length_a   1.000
_cell.length_b   1.000
_cell.length_c   1.000
_cell.angle_alpha   90.00
_cell.angle_beta   90.00
_cell.angle_gamma   90.00
#
_symmetry.space_group_name_H-M   'P 1'
#
loop_
_entity.id
_entity.type
_entity.pdbx_description
1 polymer ?
#
loop_
_entity_poly.entity_id
_entity_poly.type
_entity_poly.pdbx_seq_one_letter_code
_entity_poly.pdbx_strand_id
1 'polypeptide(L)'
;MQESSLQSVGSVQVFSGHVTEDIIYQEFVKMGMQDFVANDLSKRYYRNELTYKDIEYLENNFNFRFEKLEEKISGVEKRLEDRINSVESNLNLKIEMTERSLRSEITSVKTELKSDIKDLDNKIDKIVTEFKGRFNLHNWMFGTIITLNVGILLTLISIVYSLLNK
;
A
#
# COMPACT_ATOMS: atom_id res chain seq x y z
N MET A 1 -12.73 -60.07 59.14
CA MET A 1 -13.46 -58.80 59.37
C MET A 1 -14.66 -58.82 58.44
N GLN A 2 -15.83 -58.48 58.98
CA GLN A 2 -17.17 -58.76 58.46
C GLN A 2 -17.48 -58.09 57.11
N GLU A 3 -18.21 -58.81 56.26
CA GLU A 3 -18.97 -58.23 55.15
C GLU A 3 -20.09 -57.35 55.72
N SER A 4 -20.08 -56.07 55.34
CA SER A 4 -21.15 -55.12 55.63
C SER A 4 -22.34 -55.39 54.70
N SER A 5 -23.44 -55.83 55.30
CA SER A 5 -24.74 -56.06 54.66
C SER A 5 -25.25 -54.81 53.92
N LEU A 6 -25.37 -54.91 52.59
CA LEU A 6 -26.14 -53.98 51.76
C LEU A 6 -27.60 -53.99 52.24
N GLN A 7 -28.01 -52.89 52.88
CA GLN A 7 -29.42 -52.62 53.12
C GLN A 7 -30.13 -52.46 51.77
N SER A 8 -31.18 -53.26 51.59
CA SER A 8 -32.13 -53.18 50.47
C SER A 8 -32.62 -51.74 50.29
N VAL A 9 -32.15 -51.08 49.23
CA VAL A 9 -32.76 -49.84 48.74
C VAL A 9 -34.15 -50.22 48.26
N GLY A 10 -35.17 -49.72 48.95
CA GLY A 10 -36.57 -49.99 48.64
C GLY A 10 -36.88 -49.75 47.16
N SER A 11 -37.78 -50.58 46.61
CA SER A 11 -38.22 -50.55 45.22
C SER A 11 -38.53 -49.13 44.74
N VAL A 12 -37.79 -48.64 43.74
CA VAL A 12 -38.05 -47.36 43.08
C VAL A 12 -39.38 -47.47 42.32
N GLN A 13 -40.45 -46.88 42.87
CA GLN A 13 -41.70 -46.70 42.14
C GLN A 13 -41.48 -45.64 41.06
N VAL A 14 -41.56 -46.04 39.79
CA VAL A 14 -41.50 -45.11 38.66
C VAL A 14 -42.83 -44.38 38.58
N PHE A 15 -42.82 -43.08 38.89
CA PHE A 15 -43.98 -42.22 38.82
C PHE A 15 -44.36 -41.93 37.36
N SER A 16 -45.56 -42.34 36.92
CA SER A 16 -46.03 -42.20 35.52
C SER A 16 -46.99 -41.02 35.29
N GLY A 17 -47.12 -40.09 36.26
CA GLY A 17 -47.99 -38.91 36.17
C GLY A 17 -47.23 -37.60 35.94
N HIS A 18 -47.94 -36.48 35.85
CA HIS A 18 -47.33 -35.15 35.91
C HIS A 18 -46.91 -34.84 37.36
N VAL A 19 -45.64 -34.49 37.56
CA VAL A 19 -45.13 -34.10 38.88
C VAL A 19 -45.75 -32.75 39.24
N THR A 20 -46.37 -32.64 40.42
CA THR A 20 -46.91 -31.39 40.96
C THR A 20 -46.10 -30.95 42.18
N GLU A 21 -46.20 -29.67 42.56
CA GLU A 21 -45.60 -29.14 43.79
C GLU A 21 -45.99 -29.95 45.03
N ASP A 22 -47.27 -30.34 45.13
CA ASP A 22 -47.79 -31.12 46.25
C ASP A 22 -47.17 -32.53 46.31
N ILE A 23 -46.97 -33.18 45.16
CA ILE A 23 -46.28 -34.48 45.11
C ILE A 23 -44.84 -34.35 45.62
N ILE A 24 -44.12 -33.31 45.18
CA ILE A 24 -42.74 -33.05 45.64
C ILE A 24 -42.71 -32.74 47.15
N TYR A 25 -43.66 -31.95 47.64
CA TYR A 25 -43.81 -31.62 49.05
C TYR A 25 -44.02 -32.87 49.92
N GLN A 26 -44.97 -33.73 49.55
CA GLN A 26 -45.27 -34.95 50.29
C GLN A 26 -44.07 -35.90 50.32
N GLU A 27 -43.32 -36.03 49.23
CA GLU A 27 -42.10 -36.83 49.21
C GLU A 27 -41.01 -36.25 50.14
N PHE A 28 -40.82 -34.92 50.18
CA PHE A 28 -39.91 -34.31 51.14
C PHE A 28 -40.31 -34.56 52.60
N VAL A 29 -41.59 -34.46 52.94
CA VAL A 29 -42.10 -34.76 54.29
C VAL A 29 -41.92 -36.24 54.64
N LYS A 30 -42.18 -37.17 53.72
CA LYS A 30 -41.94 -38.62 53.91
C LYS A 30 -40.48 -38.93 54.18
N MET A 31 -39.55 -38.15 53.63
CA MET A 31 -38.12 -38.26 53.88
C MET A 31 -37.69 -37.64 55.22
N GLY A 32 -38.63 -37.16 56.05
CA GLY A 32 -38.37 -36.61 57.38
C GLY A 32 -37.98 -35.13 57.39
N MET A 33 -38.20 -34.41 56.29
CA MET A 33 -37.94 -32.97 56.21
C MET A 33 -39.01 -32.18 56.99
N GLN A 34 -38.60 -31.12 57.70
CA GLN A 34 -39.54 -30.26 58.43
C GLN A 34 -40.52 -29.58 57.45
N ASP A 35 -41.80 -29.50 57.81
CA ASP A 35 -42.87 -28.97 56.94
C ASP A 35 -42.54 -27.63 56.27
N PHE A 36 -41.93 -26.70 57.02
CA PHE A 36 -41.57 -25.40 56.45
C PHE A 36 -40.46 -25.49 55.39
N VAL A 37 -39.49 -26.39 55.58
CA VAL A 37 -38.40 -26.64 54.61
C VAL A 37 -38.94 -27.38 53.41
N ALA A 38 -39.76 -28.42 53.63
CA ALA A 38 -40.39 -29.18 52.55
C ALA A 38 -41.24 -28.29 51.65
N ASN A 39 -42.02 -27.36 52.23
CA ASN A 39 -42.90 -26.43 51.51
C ASN A 39 -42.12 -25.36 50.72
N ASP A 40 -41.00 -24.87 51.26
CA ASP A 40 -40.13 -23.93 50.54
C ASP A 40 -39.40 -24.64 49.39
N LEU A 41 -38.84 -25.82 49.64
CA LEU A 41 -38.04 -26.55 48.66
C LEU A 41 -38.91 -27.14 47.53
N SER A 42 -40.13 -27.62 47.82
CA SER A 42 -41.05 -28.13 46.80
C SER A 42 -41.41 -27.08 45.77
N LYS A 43 -41.65 -25.84 46.21
CA LYS A 43 -41.89 -24.68 45.34
C LYS A 43 -40.68 -24.40 44.44
N ARG A 44 -39.49 -24.31 45.03
CA ARG A 44 -38.25 -24.03 44.30
C ARG A 44 -37.94 -25.09 43.25
N TYR A 45 -38.12 -26.37 43.59
CA TYR A 45 -37.94 -27.48 42.66
C TYR A 45 -39.01 -27.50 41.57
N TYR A 46 -40.29 -27.37 41.91
CA TYR A 46 -41.37 -27.36 40.94
C TYR A 46 -41.24 -26.20 39.93
N ARG A 47 -40.75 -25.04 40.40
CA ARG A 47 -40.53 -23.84 39.59
C ARG A 47 -39.15 -23.75 38.95
N ASN A 48 -38.26 -24.72 39.16
CA ASN A 48 -36.88 -24.71 38.67
C ASN A 48 -36.13 -23.39 38.96
N GLU A 49 -36.38 -22.77 40.12
CA GLU A 49 -35.85 -21.44 40.42
C GLU A 49 -34.32 -21.38 40.36
N LEU A 50 -33.64 -22.47 40.76
CA LEU A 50 -32.18 -22.55 40.71
C LEU A 50 -31.68 -22.62 39.26
N THR A 51 -32.32 -23.44 38.43
CA THR A 51 -31.97 -23.59 37.00
C THR A 51 -32.11 -22.27 36.24
N TYR A 52 -33.17 -21.51 36.49
CA TYR A 52 -33.35 -20.20 35.84
C TYR A 52 -32.27 -19.21 36.26
N LYS A 53 -31.89 -19.17 37.55
CA LYS A 53 -30.81 -18.31 38.05
C LYS A 53 -29.46 -18.67 37.44
N ASP A 54 -29.16 -19.96 37.30
CA ASP A 54 -27.90 -20.42 36.69
C ASP A 54 -27.83 -20.05 35.19
N ILE A 55 -28.95 -20.19 34.46
CA ILE A 55 -29.06 -19.79 33.06
C ILE A 55 -28.87 -18.27 32.91
N GLU A 56 -29.54 -17.48 33.75
CA GLU A 56 -29.41 -16.01 33.76
C GLU A 56 -27.95 -15.59 34.03
N TYR A 57 -27.27 -16.25 34.98
CA TYR A 57 -25.87 -15.99 35.26
C TYR A 57 -24.97 -16.32 34.05
N LEU A 58 -25.20 -17.45 33.38
CA LEU A 58 -24.47 -17.83 32.17
C LEU A 58 -24.71 -16.84 31.04
N GLU A 59 -25.96 -16.47 30.78
CA GLU A 59 -26.35 -15.49 29.76
C GLU A 59 -25.62 -14.17 29.98
N ASN A 60 -25.66 -13.63 31.20
CA ASN A 60 -24.96 -12.41 31.55
C ASN A 60 -23.43 -12.53 31.36
N ASN A 61 -22.84 -13.67 31.75
CA ASN A 61 -21.41 -13.90 31.56
C ASN A 61 -21.03 -13.97 30.06
N PHE A 62 -21.84 -14.66 29.25
CA PHE A 62 -21.62 -14.77 27.81
C PHE A 62 -21.75 -13.41 27.13
N ASN A 63 -22.81 -12.65 27.43
CA ASN A 63 -23.02 -11.31 26.87
C ASN A 63 -21.83 -10.39 27.21
N PHE A 64 -21.39 -10.37 28.47
CA PHE A 64 -20.23 -9.57 28.88
C PHE A 64 -18.93 -9.96 28.15
N ARG A 65 -18.70 -11.27 27.96
CA ARG A 65 -17.53 -11.75 27.21
C ARG A 65 -17.62 -11.42 25.73
N PHE A 66 -18.83 -11.42 25.17
CA PHE A 66 -19.10 -11.07 23.79
C PHE A 66 -18.84 -9.57 23.55
N GLU A 67 -19.36 -8.69 24.41
CA GLU A 67 -19.08 -7.25 24.37
C GLU A 67 -17.57 -6.94 24.42
N LYS A 68 -16.83 -7.61 25.32
CA LYS A 68 -15.36 -7.49 25.37
C LYS A 68 -14.66 -7.97 24.11
N LEU A 69 -15.22 -8.95 23.42
CA LEU A 69 -14.65 -9.44 22.17
C LEU A 69 -14.93 -8.44 21.04
N GLU A 70 -16.14 -7.90 20.96
CA GLU A 70 -16.49 -6.83 20.02
C GLU A 70 -15.61 -5.60 20.20
N GLU A 71 -15.39 -5.17 21.45
CA GLU A 71 -14.49 -4.05 21.76
C GLU A 71 -13.06 -4.33 21.26
N LYS A 72 -12.55 -5.54 21.49
CA LYS A 72 -11.21 -5.94 21.01
C LYS A 72 -11.13 -5.97 19.50
N ILE A 73 -12.16 -6.48 18.82
CA ILE A 73 -12.23 -6.53 17.35
C ILE A 73 -12.24 -5.11 16.79
N SER A 74 -13.11 -4.23 17.29
CA SER A 74 -13.16 -2.83 16.88
C SER A 74 -11.82 -2.11 17.12
N GLY A 75 -11.16 -2.40 18.25
CA GLY A 75 -9.82 -1.89 18.53
C GLY A 75 -8.74 -2.39 17.57
N VAL A 76 -8.84 -3.64 17.08
CA VAL A 76 -7.94 -4.18 16.04
C VAL A 76 -8.23 -3.51 14.70
N GLU A 77 -9.49 -3.40 14.30
CA GLU A 77 -9.91 -2.76 13.04
C GLU A 77 -9.38 -1.34 12.94
N LYS A 78 -9.61 -0.52 13.98
CA LYS A 78 -9.11 0.86 14.04
C LYS A 78 -7.59 0.94 13.90
N ARG A 79 -6.84 0.08 14.62
CA ARG A 79 -5.37 0.05 14.51
C ARG A 79 -4.90 -0.37 13.12
N LEU A 80 -5.61 -1.25 12.43
CA LEU A 80 -5.27 -1.65 11.07
C LEU A 80 -5.55 -0.51 10.09
N GLU A 81 -6.68 0.18 10.21
CA GLU A 81 -7.03 1.35 9.41
C GLU A 81 -5.99 2.47 9.58
N ASP A 82 -5.63 2.81 10.83
CA ASP A 82 -4.59 3.81 11.12
C ASP A 82 -3.24 3.43 10.49
N ARG A 83 -2.86 2.13 10.55
CA ARG A 83 -1.61 1.64 9.93
C ARG A 83 -1.65 1.69 8.41
N ILE A 84 -2.78 1.34 7.80
CA ILE A 84 -2.96 1.40 6.34
C ILE A 84 -2.84 2.85 5.87
N ASN A 85 -3.55 3.77 6.51
CA ASN A 85 -3.50 5.20 6.20
C ASN A 85 -2.08 5.78 6.35
N SER A 86 -1.36 5.35 7.40
CA SER A 86 0.03 5.77 7.62
C SER A 86 0.98 5.25 6.51
N VAL A 87 0.83 3.99 6.10
CA VAL A 87 1.63 3.40 5.01
C VAL A 87 1.32 4.09 3.68
N GLU A 88 0.05 4.31 3.37
CA GLU A 88 -0.38 5.00 2.15
C GLU A 88 0.20 6.42 2.07
N SER A 89 0.09 7.19 3.15
CA SER A 89 0.67 8.54 3.24
C SER A 89 2.20 8.53 3.03
N ASN A 90 2.91 7.57 3.64
CA ASN A 90 4.35 7.45 3.48
C ASN A 90 4.75 7.09 2.04
N LEU A 91 4.03 6.17 1.40
CA LEU A 91 4.27 5.78 0.02
C LEU A 91 4.01 6.95 -0.94
N ASN A 92 2.91 7.69 -0.75
CA ASN A 92 2.61 8.88 -1.56
C ASN A 92 3.74 9.92 -1.46
N LEU A 93 4.24 10.21 -0.25
CA LEU A 93 5.37 11.12 -0.06
C LEU A 93 6.64 10.63 -0.78
N LYS A 94 6.96 9.34 -0.69
CA LYS A 94 8.13 8.76 -1.37
C LYS A 94 8.02 8.83 -2.89
N ILE A 95 6.83 8.59 -3.43
CA ILE A 95 6.54 8.70 -4.87
C ILE A 95 6.76 10.15 -5.30
N GLU A 96 6.14 11.12 -4.64
CA GLU A 96 6.29 12.54 -5.00
C GLU A 96 7.75 13.02 -4.94
N MET A 97 8.50 12.62 -3.90
CA MET A 97 9.91 12.99 -3.79
C MET A 97 10.73 12.41 -4.95
N THR A 98 10.47 11.14 -5.32
CA THR A 98 11.16 10.47 -6.43
C THR A 98 10.81 11.15 -7.76
N GLU A 99 9.54 11.45 -8.00
CA GLU A 99 9.10 12.19 -9.19
C GLU A 99 9.74 13.57 -9.28
N ARG A 100 9.83 14.30 -8.17
CA ARG A 100 10.50 15.60 -8.11
C ARG A 100 11.99 15.48 -8.43
N SER A 101 12.70 14.49 -7.89
CA SER A 101 14.12 14.26 -8.19
C SER A 101 14.33 13.96 -9.67
N LEU A 102 13.56 13.02 -10.22
CA LEU A 102 13.67 12.64 -11.63
C LEU A 102 13.36 13.81 -12.56
N ARG A 103 12.34 14.62 -12.26
CA ARG A 103 12.03 15.84 -13.03
C ARG A 103 13.20 16.83 -12.99
N SER A 104 13.84 17.00 -11.84
CA SER A 104 15.00 17.87 -11.67
C SER A 104 16.19 17.39 -12.50
N GLU A 105 16.52 16.09 -12.42
CA GLU A 105 17.60 15.48 -13.19
C GLU A 105 17.37 15.58 -14.70
N ILE A 106 16.16 15.27 -15.17
CA ILE A 106 15.78 15.42 -16.59
C ILE A 106 15.93 16.88 -17.04
N THR A 107 15.52 17.83 -16.20
CA THR A 107 15.63 19.26 -16.52
C THR A 107 17.10 19.67 -16.63
N SER A 108 17.94 19.21 -15.70
CA SER A 108 19.38 19.47 -15.70
C SER A 108 20.06 18.94 -16.98
N VAL A 109 19.83 17.67 -17.31
CA VAL A 109 20.38 17.04 -18.53
C VAL A 109 19.91 17.77 -19.78
N LYS A 110 18.63 18.15 -19.84
CA LYS A 110 18.08 18.92 -20.97
C LYS A 110 18.77 20.29 -21.11
N THR A 111 19.06 20.97 -20.00
CA THR A 111 19.74 22.27 -20.04
C THR A 111 21.20 22.14 -20.48
N GLU A 112 21.91 21.11 -20.01
CA GLU A 112 23.29 20.82 -20.38
C GLU A 112 23.39 20.50 -21.89
N LEU A 113 22.56 19.56 -22.38
CA LEU A 113 22.52 19.22 -23.81
C LEU A 113 22.19 20.43 -24.69
N LYS A 114 21.28 21.32 -24.25
CA LYS A 114 20.98 22.55 -24.99
C LYS A 114 22.17 23.50 -25.04
N SER A 115 22.96 23.56 -23.97
CA SER A 115 24.19 24.36 -23.93
C SER A 115 25.24 23.78 -24.86
N ASP A 116 25.47 22.47 -24.81
CA ASP A 116 26.44 21.77 -25.67
C ASP A 116 26.12 21.93 -27.15
N ILE A 117 24.84 21.78 -27.53
CA ILE A 117 24.40 22.02 -28.91
C ILE A 117 24.70 23.45 -29.35
N LYS A 118 24.40 24.45 -28.50
CA LYS A 118 24.68 25.86 -28.82
C LYS A 118 26.18 26.12 -28.97
N ASP A 119 27.01 25.51 -28.13
CA ASP A 119 28.46 25.66 -28.21
C ASP A 119 29.04 24.99 -29.46
N LEU A 120 28.46 23.85 -29.88
CA LEU A 120 28.79 23.20 -31.14
C LEU A 120 28.37 24.06 -32.35
N ASP A 121 27.15 24.61 -32.35
CA ASP A 121 26.68 25.53 -33.40
C ASP A 121 27.64 26.72 -33.55
N ASN A 122 28.03 27.35 -32.44
CA ASN A 122 29.00 28.46 -32.45
C ASN A 122 30.37 28.07 -33.03
N LYS A 123 30.86 26.87 -32.69
CA LYS A 123 32.14 26.35 -33.23
C LYS A 123 32.02 26.07 -34.73
N ILE A 124 30.90 25.51 -35.18
CA ILE A 124 30.63 25.26 -36.60
C ILE A 124 30.58 26.58 -37.37
N ASP A 125 29.82 27.57 -36.88
CA ASP A 125 29.72 28.89 -37.50
C ASP A 125 31.08 29.58 -37.63
N LYS A 126 31.92 29.48 -36.60
CA LYS A 126 33.30 29.98 -36.64
C LYS A 126 34.14 29.29 -37.72
N ILE A 127 34.09 27.96 -37.79
CA ILE A 127 34.81 27.21 -38.82
C ILE A 127 34.33 27.60 -40.22
N VAL A 128 33.01 27.68 -40.43
CA VAL A 128 32.40 28.05 -41.71
C VAL A 128 32.81 29.46 -42.13
N THR A 129 32.80 30.43 -41.21
CA THR A 129 33.22 31.81 -41.50
C THR A 129 34.70 31.92 -41.82
N GLU A 130 35.57 31.21 -41.08
CA GLU A 130 37.01 31.13 -41.38
C GLU A 130 37.28 30.51 -42.76
N PHE A 131 36.62 29.40 -43.09
CA PHE A 131 36.74 28.75 -44.40
C PHE A 131 36.27 29.66 -45.53
N LYS A 132 35.10 30.31 -45.37
CA LYS A 132 34.57 31.26 -46.36
C LYS A 132 35.53 32.43 -46.59
N GLY A 133 36.13 32.95 -45.51
CA GLY A 133 37.17 33.98 -45.59
C GLY A 133 38.39 33.51 -46.39
N ARG A 134 38.91 32.31 -46.12
CA ARG A 134 40.01 31.72 -46.88
C ARG A 134 39.65 31.51 -48.35
N PHE A 135 38.49 30.94 -48.66
CA PHE A 135 38.05 30.72 -50.05
C PHE A 135 37.92 32.04 -50.82
N ASN A 136 37.35 33.07 -50.19
CA ASN A 136 37.24 34.39 -50.82
C ASN A 136 38.61 34.99 -51.15
N LEU A 137 39.59 34.84 -50.25
CA LEU A 137 40.96 35.28 -50.51
C LEU A 137 41.61 34.51 -51.67
N HIS A 138 41.46 33.18 -51.70
CA HIS A 138 41.98 32.37 -52.81
C HIS A 138 41.33 32.74 -54.14
N ASN A 139 40.00 32.91 -54.18
CA ASN A 139 39.29 33.34 -55.37
C ASN A 139 39.79 34.70 -55.87
N TRP A 140 40.03 35.64 -54.96
CA TRP A 140 40.61 36.94 -55.30
C TRP A 140 42.04 36.81 -55.85
N MET A 141 42.90 36.02 -55.21
CA MET A 141 44.26 35.77 -55.67
C MET A 141 44.28 35.13 -57.06
N PHE A 142 43.47 34.08 -57.29
CA PHE A 142 43.36 33.46 -58.61
C PHE A 142 42.91 34.46 -59.69
N GLY A 143 41.99 35.37 -59.36
CA GLY A 143 41.62 36.47 -60.25
C GLY A 143 42.83 37.29 -60.68
N THR A 144 43.65 37.76 -59.74
CA THR A 144 44.86 38.55 -60.06
C THR A 144 45.89 37.76 -60.86
N ILE A 145 46.10 36.48 -60.53
CA ILE A 145 47.03 35.59 -61.24
C ILE A 145 46.57 35.39 -62.68
N ILE A 146 45.27 35.13 -62.91
CA ILE A 146 44.71 34.96 -64.25
C ILE A 146 44.88 36.24 -65.06
N THR A 147 44.52 37.41 -64.50
CA THR A 147 44.66 38.70 -65.19
C THR A 147 46.11 38.99 -65.58
N LEU A 148 47.07 38.72 -64.68
CA LEU A 148 48.49 38.90 -64.95
C LEU A 148 48.98 38.01 -66.10
N ASN A 149 48.64 36.71 -66.08
CA ASN A 149 49.04 35.76 -67.12
C ASN A 149 48.43 36.11 -68.49
N VAL A 150 47.14 36.49 -68.53
CA VAL A 150 46.49 36.95 -69.77
C VAL A 150 47.17 38.21 -70.31
N GLY A 151 47.51 39.17 -69.44
CA GLY A 151 48.22 40.38 -69.84
C GLY A 151 49.58 40.10 -70.48
N ILE A 152 50.39 39.23 -69.86
CA ILE A 152 51.69 38.81 -70.40
C ILE A 152 51.50 38.13 -71.77
N LEU A 153 50.55 37.20 -71.90
CA LEU A 153 50.27 36.50 -73.16
C LEU A 153 49.92 37.47 -74.29
N LEU A 154 49.05 38.46 -74.04
CA LEU A 154 48.67 39.48 -75.02
C LEU A 154 49.89 40.29 -75.47
N THR A 155 50.75 40.72 -74.54
CA THR A 155 51.97 41.47 -74.90
C THR A 155 52.93 40.64 -75.75
N LEU A 156 53.09 39.35 -75.46
CA LEU A 156 53.92 38.43 -76.24
C LEU A 156 53.38 38.23 -77.66
N ILE A 157 52.07 38.03 -77.80
CA ILE A 157 51.42 37.92 -79.12
C ILE A 157 51.67 39.19 -79.95
N SER A 158 51.54 40.37 -79.35
CA SER A 158 51.83 41.65 -80.03
C SER A 158 53.28 41.75 -80.51
N ILE A 159 54.25 41.30 -79.70
CA ILE A 159 55.67 41.28 -80.07
C ILE A 159 55.92 40.32 -81.24
N VAL A 160 55.39 39.09 -81.17
CA VAL A 160 55.52 38.08 -82.23
C VAL A 160 54.91 38.59 -83.55
N TYR A 161 53.72 39.18 -83.50
CA TYR A 161 53.07 39.76 -84.67
C TYR A 161 53.93 40.87 -85.30
N SER A 162 54.50 41.75 -84.48
CA SER A 162 55.40 42.82 -84.96
C SER A 162 56.70 42.29 -85.58
N LEU A 163 57.20 41.13 -85.13
CA LEU A 163 58.41 40.52 -85.68
C LEU A 163 58.15 39.79 -87.00
N LEU A 164 56.99 39.14 -87.15
CA LEU A 164 56.62 38.39 -88.35
C LEU A 164 56.18 39.28 -89.53
N ASN A 165 55.68 40.49 -89.25
CA ASN A 165 55.18 41.42 -90.27
C ASN A 165 56.22 42.48 -90.71
N LYS A 166 57.51 42.22 -90.42
CA LYS A 166 58.67 42.94 -90.95
C LYS A 166 59.22 42.24 -92.19
#